data_AF-A0A0Q0AH74-F1
#
_entry.id   AF-A0A0Q0AH74-F1
#
_cell.length_a   1.000
_cell.length_b   1.000
_cell.length_c   1.000
_cell.angle_alpha   90.00
_cell.angle_beta   90.00
_cell.angle_gamma   90.00
#
_symmetry.space_group_name_H-M   'P 1'
#
loop_
_entity.id
_entity.type
_entity.pdbx_description
1 polymer ?
#
loop_
_entity_poly.entity_id
_entity_poly.type
_entity_poly.pdbx_seq_one_letter_code
_entity_poly.pdbx_strand_id
1 'polypeptide(L)'
;MNDLLSHSAFIAITLLLLAPSVWATCAFSAKNFSTPKLVLTLTYNIFCGHLYLKYAKYGTLPFDITLRSIELRWLSLFIPLAFALLLPTPRIKTGTG
;
A
#
# COMPACT_ATOMS: atom_id res chain seq x y z
N MET A 1 13.84 -19.04 12.16
CA MET A 1 13.98 -18.12 11.01
C MET A 1 14.81 -16.94 11.46
N ASN A 2 15.88 -16.59 10.74
CA ASN A 2 16.69 -15.42 11.09
C ASN A 2 15.81 -14.17 11.08
N ASP A 3 15.78 -13.41 12.17
CA ASP A 3 15.04 -12.15 12.25
C ASP A 3 15.35 -11.23 11.06
N LEU A 4 16.61 -11.21 10.61
CA LEU A 4 17.04 -10.45 9.44
C LEU A 4 16.26 -10.82 8.15
N LEU A 5 15.97 -12.10 7.95
CA LEU A 5 15.23 -12.61 6.78
C LEU A 5 13.75 -12.19 6.85
N SER A 6 13.18 -12.21 8.04
CA SER A 6 11.80 -11.80 8.29
C SER A 6 11.59 -10.30 8.03
N HIS A 7 12.54 -9.46 8.46
CA HIS A 7 12.50 -8.02 8.23
C HIS A 7 12.76 -7.67 6.76
N SER A 8 13.75 -8.31 6.11
CA SER A 8 14.05 -8.04 4.70
C SER A 8 12.91 -8.48 3.78
N ALA A 9 12.28 -9.62 4.04
CA ALA A 9 11.11 -10.08 3.30
C ALA A 9 9.93 -9.10 3.44
N PHE A 10 9.67 -8.60 4.66
CA PHE A 10 8.62 -7.63 4.90
C PHE A 10 8.85 -6.32 4.12
N ILE A 11 10.09 -5.81 4.15
CA ILE A 11 10.45 -4.58 3.42
C ILE A 11 10.33 -4.80 1.91
N ALA A 12 10.84 -5.92 1.39
CA ALA A 12 10.77 -6.25 -0.03
C ALA A 12 9.32 -6.35 -0.52
N ILE A 13 8.46 -7.07 0.19
CA ILE A 13 7.03 -7.18 -0.13
C ILE A 13 6.36 -5.81 -0.07
N THR A 14 6.70 -5.00 0.93
CA THR A 14 6.14 -3.66 1.08
C THR A 14 6.53 -2.74 -0.06
N LEU A 15 7.81 -2.71 -0.45
CA LEU A 15 8.24 -1.95 -1.63
C LEU A 15 7.53 -2.43 -2.90
N LEU A 16 7.38 -3.74 -3.07
CA LEU A 16 6.78 -4.33 -4.27
C LEU A 16 5.30 -4.00 -4.38
N LEU A 17 4.57 -3.93 -3.26
CA LEU A 17 3.16 -3.51 -3.21
C LEU A 17 3.00 -1.97 -3.28
N LEU A 18 3.95 -1.21 -2.73
CA LEU A 18 3.88 0.26 -2.72
C LEU A 18 4.24 0.87 -4.08
N ALA A 19 5.18 0.26 -4.81
CA ALA A 19 5.64 0.73 -6.12
C ALA A 19 4.50 0.98 -7.14
N PRO A 20 3.56 0.05 -7.39
CA PRO A 20 2.44 0.29 -8.29
C PRO A 20 1.49 1.38 -7.79
N SER A 21 1.28 1.51 -6.47
CA SER A 21 0.47 2.61 -5.92
C SER A 21 1.12 3.97 -6.14
N VAL A 22 2.42 4.12 -5.85
CA VAL A 22 3.18 5.36 -6.09
C VAL A 22 3.19 5.71 -7.57
N TRP A 23 3.44 4.72 -8.44
CA TRP A 23 3.41 4.92 -9.88
C TRP A 23 2.03 5.35 -10.37
N ALA A 24 0.96 4.73 -9.87
CA ALA A 24 -0.41 5.12 -10.18
C ALA A 24 -0.71 6.56 -9.72
N THR A 25 -0.27 6.98 -8.53
CA THR A 25 -0.41 8.36 -8.07
C THR A 25 0.32 9.32 -9.01
N CYS A 26 1.57 9.06 -9.38
CA CYS A 26 2.36 9.92 -10.28
C CYS A 26 1.81 9.95 -11.71
N ALA A 27 1.42 8.81 -12.27
CA ALA A 27 0.92 8.68 -13.63
C ALA A 27 -0.50 9.23 -13.80
N PHE A 28 -1.36 9.11 -12.76
CA PHE A 28 -2.76 9.53 -12.80
C PHE A 28 -3.02 10.93 -12.23
N SER A 29 -2.10 11.52 -11.44
CA SER A 29 -2.19 12.90 -10.93
C SER A 29 -1.89 13.98 -12.00
N ALA A 30 -1.47 13.57 -13.21
CA ALA A 30 -1.22 14.46 -14.35
C ALA A 30 -2.44 14.57 -15.29
N LYS A 31 -2.23 15.06 -16.52
CA LYS A 31 -3.23 15.41 -17.56
C LYS A 31 -4.20 14.27 -17.99
N ASN A 32 -4.06 13.08 -17.42
CA ASN A 32 -4.75 11.82 -17.77
C ASN A 32 -5.63 11.26 -16.63
N PHE A 33 -6.12 12.13 -15.74
CA PHE A 33 -7.06 11.76 -14.69
C PHE A 33 -8.34 11.19 -15.31
N SER A 34 -8.71 9.98 -14.89
CA SER A 34 -9.93 9.30 -15.34
C SER A 34 -10.55 8.56 -14.16
N THR A 35 -11.86 8.73 -13.95
CA THR A 35 -12.64 8.06 -12.89
C THR A 35 -12.38 6.55 -12.78
N PRO A 36 -12.34 5.75 -13.88
CA PRO A 36 -12.00 4.32 -13.78
C PRO A 36 -10.59 4.04 -13.24
N LYS A 37 -9.60 4.90 -13.55
CA LYS A 37 -8.22 4.73 -13.06
C LYS A 37 -8.12 5.00 -11.55
N LEU A 38 -8.91 5.95 -11.06
CA LEU A 38 -9.04 6.22 -9.62
C LEU A 38 -9.67 5.03 -8.90
N VAL A 39 -10.78 4.48 -9.43
CA VAL A 39 -11.45 3.31 -8.83
C VAL A 39 -10.53 2.08 -8.84
N LEU A 40 -9.77 1.88 -9.91
CA LEU A 40 -8.78 0.79 -9.99
C LEU A 40 -7.71 0.92 -8.91
N THR A 41 -7.13 2.11 -8.76
CA THR A 41 -6.08 2.40 -7.75
C THR A 41 -6.63 2.29 -6.33
N LEU A 42 -7.85 2.77 -6.10
CA LEU A 42 -8.56 2.63 -4.82
C LEU A 42 -8.79 1.16 -4.47
N THR A 43 -9.29 0.36 -5.42
CA THR A 43 -9.53 -1.08 -5.23
C THR A 43 -8.23 -1.81 -4.91
N TYR A 44 -7.14 -1.47 -5.61
CA TYR A 44 -5.81 -2.00 -5.33
C TYR A 44 -5.30 -1.64 -3.93
N ASN A 45 -5.42 -0.36 -3.53
CA ASN A 45 -5.01 0.10 -2.20
C ASN A 45 -5.83 -0.56 -1.08
N ILE A 46 -7.14 -0.74 -1.28
CA ILE A 46 -8.02 -1.47 -0.34
C ILE A 46 -7.60 -2.94 -0.24
N PHE A 47 -7.33 -3.59 -1.38
CA PHE A 47 -6.86 -4.97 -1.40
C PHE A 47 -5.53 -5.13 -0.65
N CYS A 48 -4.55 -4.27 -0.91
CA CYS A 48 -3.28 -4.25 -0.18
C CYS A 48 -3.48 -4.00 1.31
N GLY A 49 -4.28 -3.00 1.67
CA GLY A 49 -4.63 -2.71 3.07
C GLY A 49 -5.28 -3.91 3.77
N HIS A 50 -6.16 -4.64 3.07
CA HIS A 50 -6.77 -5.85 3.59
C HIS A 50 -5.74 -6.97 3.83
N LEU A 51 -4.75 -7.14 2.95
CA LEU A 51 -3.64 -8.08 3.16
C LEU A 51 -2.82 -7.73 4.41
N TYR A 52 -2.51 -6.45 4.63
CA TYR A 52 -1.79 -6.01 5.83
C TYR A 52 -2.63 -6.13 7.11
N LEU A 53 -3.94 -5.89 7.05
CA LEU A 53 -4.86 -6.15 8.16
C LEU A 53 -4.96 -7.64 8.50
N LYS A 54 -5.01 -8.49 7.48
CA LYS A 54 -4.99 -9.95 7.65
C LYS A 54 -3.67 -10.39 8.29
N TYR A 55 -2.55 -9.84 7.85
CA TYR A 55 -1.25 -10.06 8.47
C TYR A 55 -1.21 -9.59 9.93
N ALA A 56 -1.76 -8.41 10.26
CA ALA A 56 -1.83 -7.93 11.63
C ALA A 56 -2.65 -8.87 12.54
N LYS A 57 -3.73 -9.44 12.02
CA LYS A 57 -4.65 -10.33 12.75
C LYS A 57 -4.12 -11.76 12.91
N TYR A 58 -3.57 -12.35 11.86
CA TYR A 58 -3.18 -13.77 11.81
C TYR A 58 -1.67 -14.01 11.87
N GLY A 59 -0.83 -12.97 11.72
CA GLY A 59 0.63 -13.10 11.69
C GLY A 59 1.18 -13.79 10.44
N THR A 60 0.34 -14.01 9.43
CA THR A 60 0.67 -14.68 8.18
C THR A 60 0.40 -13.76 7.00
N LEU A 61 1.43 -13.58 6.16
CA LEU A 61 1.28 -12.97 4.83
C LEU A 61 0.61 -13.97 3.88
N PRO A 62 0.06 -13.54 2.73
CA PRO A 62 -0.65 -14.41 1.77
C PRO A 62 0.19 -15.51 1.07
N PHE A 63 1.31 -15.94 1.65
CA PHE A 63 2.20 -16.98 1.14
C PHE A 63 2.71 -17.91 2.25
N ASP A 64 1.94 -18.06 3.34
CA ASP A 64 2.31 -18.87 4.53
C ASP A 64 3.63 -18.46 5.20
N ILE A 65 4.05 -17.22 4.99
CA ILE A 65 5.23 -16.66 5.64
C ILE A 65 4.81 -16.22 7.03
N THR A 66 5.11 -17.05 8.03
CA THR A 66 4.93 -16.73 9.46
C THR A 66 6.04 -15.77 9.89
N LEU A 67 5.68 -14.51 10.10
CA LEU A 67 6.60 -13.52 10.66
C LEU A 67 6.26 -13.35 12.14
N ARG A 68 7.17 -13.76 13.01
CA ARG A 68 6.94 -13.81 14.47
C ARG A 68 7.12 -12.45 15.16
N SER A 69 7.66 -11.45 14.46
CA SER A 69 8.06 -10.17 15.05
C SER A 69 6.85 -9.27 15.31
N ILE A 70 6.62 -8.95 16.59
CA ILE A 70 5.51 -8.10 17.04
C ILE A 70 5.58 -6.68 16.47
N GLU A 71 6.79 -6.15 16.27
CA GLU A 71 7.03 -4.83 15.72
C GLU A 71 6.52 -4.70 14.27
N LEU A 72 6.75 -5.72 13.45
CA LEU A 72 6.25 -5.77 12.07
C LEU A 72 4.72 -5.81 12.01
N ARG A 73 4.05 -6.44 12.99
CA ARG A 73 2.58 -6.43 13.09
C ARG A 73 2.04 -5.04 13.40
N TRP A 74 2.68 -4.31 14.31
CA TRP A 74 2.32 -2.92 14.58
C TRP A 74 2.55 -2.02 13.36
N LEU A 75 3.70 -2.18 12.70
CA LEU A 75 4.03 -1.39 11.50
C LEU A 75 3.04 -1.66 10.36
N SER A 76 2.57 -2.91 10.22
CA SER A 76 1.56 -3.28 9.23
C SER A 76 0.20 -2.60 9.43
N LEU A 77 -0.14 -2.12 10.62
CA LEU A 77 -1.37 -1.35 10.85
C LEU A 77 -1.29 0.07 10.29
N PHE A 78 -0.08 0.63 10.17
CA PHE A 78 0.14 1.97 9.63
C PHE A 78 0.29 2.00 8.11
N ILE A 79 0.67 0.88 7.49
CA ILE A 79 0.80 0.76 6.03
C ILE A 79 -0.50 1.07 5.27
N PRO A 80 -1.70 0.59 5.69
CA PRO A 80 -2.97 0.97 5.09
C PRO A 80 -3.23 2.48 5.06
N LEU A 81 -2.77 3.23 6.08
CA LEU A 81 -2.87 4.69 6.10
C LEU A 81 -1.99 5.32 5.03
N ALA A 82 -0.79 4.79 4.81
CA ALA A 82 0.08 5.24 3.72
C ALA A 82 -0.57 4.98 2.35
N PHE A 83 -1.17 3.81 2.13
CA PHE A 83 -1.94 3.52 0.91
C PHE A 83 -3.17 4.42 0.75
N ALA A 84 -3.83 4.83 1.83
CA ALA A 84 -4.93 5.79 1.79
C ALA A 84 -4.45 7.20 1.41
N LEU A 85 -3.28 7.63 1.89
CA LEU A 85 -2.67 8.91 1.52
C LEU A 85 -2.16 8.94 0.08
N LEU A 86 -1.76 7.78 -0.46
CA LEU A 86 -1.29 7.62 -1.84
C LEU A 86 -2.40 7.61 -2.90
N LEU A 87 -3.63 8.02 -2.57
CA LEU A 87 -4.70 8.09 -3.55
C LEU A 87 -4.45 9.20 -4.58
N PRO A 88 -4.64 8.93 -5.89
CA PRO A 88 -4.51 9.94 -6.93
C PRO A 88 -5.54 11.03 -6.71
N THR A 89 -5.08 12.18 -6.20
CA THR A 89 -5.93 13.34 -5.96
C THR A 89 -6.06 14.11 -7.28
N PRO A 90 -7.29 14.49 -7.70
CA PRO A 90 -7.44 15.43 -8.80
C PRO A 90 -6.72 16.73 -8.40
N ARG A 91 -5.88 17.28 -9.28
CA ARG A 91 -5.43 18.67 -9.08
C ARG A 91 -6.67 19.55 -9.08
N ILE A 92 -7.00 20.10 -7.92
CA ILE A 92 -7.97 21.20 -7.84
C ILE A 92 -7.37 22.31 -8.69
N LYS A 93 -8.00 22.58 -9.83
CA LYS A 93 -7.66 23.73 -10.67
C LYS A 93 -8.01 24.94 -9.81
N THR A 94 -7.05 25.50 -9.08
CA THR A 94 -7.18 26.82 -8.46
C THR A 94 -7.27 27.81 -9.61
N GLY A 95 -8.49 28.01 -10.11
CA GLY A 95 -8.81 29.08 -11.03
C GLY A 95 -8.71 30.39 -10.27
N THR A 96 -7.55 31.03 -10.34
CA THR A 96 -7.46 32.49 -10.29
C THR A 96 -7.76 32.96 -11.71
N GLY A 97 -8.95 33.54 -11.87
CA GLY A 97 -9.44 34.11 -13.13
C GLY A 97 -8.73 35.39 -13.53
#